data_AF-A0A419ZTB3-F1
#
_entry.id   AF-A0A419ZTB3-F1
#
_cell.length_a   1.000
_cell.length_b   1.000
_cell.length_c   1.000
_cell.angle_alpha   90.00
_cell.angle_beta   90.00
_cell.angle_gamma   90.00
#
_symmetry.space_group_name_H-M   'P 1'
#
loop_
_entity.id
_entity.type
_entity.pdbx_description
1 polymer ?
#
loop_
_entity_poly.entity_id
_entity_poly.type
_entity_poly.pdbx_seq_one_letter_code
_entity_poly.pdbx_strand_id
1 'polypeptide(L)'
;MGRTARAEAVWGIDMQIVYLGFTGSAQIESDAAAQLVRLERFGKSISGCHLAIEAIRGHAPNDATDIRHAVPDATVNHLMFDARLDLVLRTGELVPLEHRQSPDPDVAVKAPFDAAERLLERGATRV
;
A
#
# COMPACT_ATOMS: atom_id res chain seq x y z
N MET A 1 14.84 12.04 4.00
CA MET A 1 13.53 12.67 4.22
C MET A 1 12.45 11.66 3.88
N GLY A 2 11.94 10.91 4.86
CA GLY A 2 10.70 10.14 4.72
C GLY A 2 9.63 10.88 5.50
N ARG A 3 8.50 11.23 4.86
CA ARG A 3 7.36 11.78 5.59
C ARG A 3 6.52 10.62 6.12
N THR A 4 6.12 10.73 7.38
CA THR A 4 5.14 9.84 8.01
C THR A 4 3.84 10.61 8.18
N ALA A 5 2.76 10.11 7.61
CA ALA A 5 1.40 10.62 7.86
C ALA A 5 0.71 9.71 8.87
N ARG A 6 -0.15 10.29 9.72
CA ARG A 6 -1.00 9.56 10.66
C ARG A 6 -2.45 9.85 10.32
N ALA A 7 -3.22 8.79 10.07
CA ALA A 7 -4.66 8.85 9.91
C ALA A 7 -5.29 8.12 11.09
N GLU A 8 -6.06 8.83 11.90
CA GLU A 8 -6.71 8.29 13.09
C GLU A 8 -8.19 8.04 12.74
N ALA A 9 -8.64 6.79 12.81
CA ALA A 9 -10.04 6.46 12.57
C ALA A 9 -10.86 6.55 13.87
N VAL A 10 -12.14 6.93 13.75
CA VAL A 10 -13.04 7.22 14.88
C VAL A 10 -13.28 5.97 15.77
N TRP A 11 -12.98 4.76 15.29
CA TRP A 11 -13.09 3.52 16.07
C TRP A 11 -11.75 2.94 16.55
N GLY A 12 -10.72 3.78 16.72
CA GLY A 12 -9.51 3.43 17.47
C GLY A 12 -8.54 2.50 16.75
N ILE A 13 -8.66 2.38 15.42
CA ILE A 13 -7.63 1.78 14.58
C ILE A 13 -6.73 2.91 14.10
N ASP A 14 -5.50 2.93 14.59
CA ASP A 14 -4.48 3.89 14.14
C ASP A 14 -3.88 3.43 12.81
N MET A 15 -3.68 4.36 11.89
CA MET A 15 -3.00 4.09 10.63
C MET A 15 -1.78 4.96 10.47
N GLN A 16 -0.62 4.32 10.38
CA GLN A 16 0.64 5.00 10.07
C GLN A 16 0.99 4.77 8.60
N ILE A 17 1.18 5.86 7.86
CA ILE A 17 1.62 5.82 6.46
C ILE A 17 3.06 6.30 6.38
N VAL A 18 3.92 5.53 5.71
CA VAL A 18 5.32 5.86 5.50
C VAL A 18 5.61 5.91 4.01
N TYR A 19 6.15 7.04 3.54
CA TYR A 19 6.54 7.23 2.15
C TYR A 19 8.07 7.09 1.98
N LEU A 20 8.50 6.16 1.14
CA LEU A 20 9.90 5.90 0.81
C LEU A 20 10.18 6.24 -0.66
N GLY A 21 11.19 7.08 -0.91
CA GLY A 21 11.60 7.42 -2.27
C GLY A 21 10.69 8.42 -3.00
N PHE A 22 9.60 8.88 -2.40
CA PHE A 22 8.74 9.92 -2.98
C PHE A 22 8.05 10.79 -1.93
N THR A 23 7.45 11.90 -2.38
CA THR A 23 6.57 12.73 -1.57
C THR A 23 5.16 12.16 -1.66
N GLY A 24 4.63 11.68 -0.54
CA GLY A 24 3.22 11.27 -0.42
C GLY A 24 2.26 12.35 -0.91
N SER A 25 1.08 11.93 -1.37
CA SER A 25 0.03 12.82 -1.85
C SER A 25 -1.21 12.71 -0.98
N ALA A 26 -1.95 13.82 -0.85
CA ALA A 26 -3.22 13.85 -0.13
C ALA A 26 -4.25 12.86 -0.70
N GLN A 27 -4.14 12.53 -1.99
CA GLN A 27 -4.97 11.52 -2.64
C GLN A 27 -4.65 10.12 -2.10
N ILE A 28 -3.37 9.75 -2.00
CA ILE A 28 -2.97 8.45 -1.42
C ILE A 28 -3.40 8.34 0.04
N GLU A 29 -3.27 9.42 0.82
CA GLU A 29 -3.74 9.46 2.21
C GLU A 29 -5.27 9.29 2.31
N SER A 30 -6.02 9.92 1.41
CA SER A 30 -7.48 9.80 1.34
C SER A 30 -7.93 8.40 0.95
N ASP A 31 -7.27 7.79 -0.03
CA ASP A 31 -7.54 6.43 -0.48
C ASP A 31 -7.20 5.40 0.60
N ALA A 32 -6.05 5.58 1.24
CA ALA A 32 -5.66 4.80 2.41
C ALA A 32 -6.69 4.89 3.55
N ALA A 33 -7.15 6.10 3.87
CA ALA A 33 -8.20 6.30 4.87
C ALA A 33 -9.52 5.61 4.48
N ALA A 34 -9.92 5.67 3.21
CA ALA A 34 -11.09 4.97 2.72
C ALA A 34 -10.96 3.44 2.85
N GLN A 35 -9.77 2.89 2.62
CA GLN A 35 -9.51 1.45 2.85
C GLN A 35 -9.49 1.11 4.34
N LEU A 36 -8.99 2.00 5.21
CA LEU A 36 -8.99 1.79 6.66
C LEU A 36 -10.40 1.68 7.24
N VAL A 37 -11.36 2.48 6.75
CA VAL A 37 -12.77 2.37 7.15
C VAL A 37 -13.32 0.97 6.87
N ARG A 38 -12.86 0.29 5.81
CA ARG A 38 -13.23 -1.12 5.56
C ARG A 38 -12.70 -2.05 6.64
N LEU A 39 -11.52 -1.75 7.19
CA LEU A 39 -10.91 -2.53 8.27
C LEU A 39 -11.50 -2.23 9.66
N GLU A 40 -12.17 -1.09 9.86
CA GLU A 40 -12.83 -0.76 11.14
C GLU A 40 -13.86 -1.80 11.59
N ARG A 41 -14.51 -2.50 10.65
CA ARG A 41 -15.41 -3.63 10.98
C ARG A 41 -14.70 -4.76 11.72
N PHE A 42 -13.38 -4.87 11.58
CA PHE A 42 -12.52 -5.85 12.25
C PHE A 42 -11.76 -5.26 13.44
N GLY A 43 -12.13 -4.09 13.96
CA GLY A 43 -11.47 -3.44 15.10
C GLY A 43 -11.49 -4.25 16.41
N LYS A 44 -12.19 -5.39 16.45
CA LYS A 44 -12.07 -6.39 17.52
C LYS A 44 -10.77 -7.21 17.45
N SER A 45 -10.25 -7.43 16.24
CA SER A 45 -9.09 -8.28 15.97
C SER A 45 -7.79 -7.49 15.83
N ILE A 46 -7.86 -6.27 15.26
CA ILE A 46 -6.71 -5.40 15.02
C ILE A 46 -6.84 -4.10 15.83
N SER A 47 -5.69 -3.55 16.23
CA SER A 47 -5.55 -2.25 16.89
C SER A 47 -5.08 -1.14 15.94
N GLY A 48 -4.56 -1.51 14.77
CA GLY A 48 -3.95 -0.56 13.84
C GLY A 48 -3.49 -1.22 12.56
N CYS A 49 -3.01 -0.42 11.61
CA CYS A 49 -2.20 -0.90 10.50
C CYS A 49 -1.09 0.09 10.11
N HIS A 50 0.00 -0.42 9.58
CA HIS A 50 1.09 0.39 9.03
C HIS A 50 1.19 0.16 7.53
N LEU A 51 1.05 1.23 6.75
CA LEU A 51 1.19 1.23 5.31
C LEU A 51 2.51 1.88 4.93
N ALA A 52 3.44 1.11 4.37
CA ALA A 52 4.63 1.66 3.75
C ALA A 52 4.48 1.63 2.23
N ILE A 53 4.80 2.74 1.56
CA ILE A 53 4.77 2.84 0.11
C ILE A 53 6.14 3.29 -0.35
N GLU A 54 6.77 2.49 -1.20
CA GLU A 54 8.06 2.76 -1.79
C GLU A 54 7.93 2.99 -3.29
N ALA A 55 8.53 4.06 -3.80
CA ALA A 55 8.68 4.29 -5.22
C ALA A 55 9.94 3.59 -5.74
N ILE A 56 9.76 2.49 -6.45
CA ILE A 56 10.81 1.72 -7.11
C ILE A 56 10.91 2.20 -8.56
N ARG A 57 12.11 2.58 -9.00
CA ARG A 57 12.37 2.80 -10.43
C ARG A 57 12.69 1.46 -11.08
N GLY A 58 11.74 0.91 -11.82
CA GLY A 58 11.98 -0.23 -12.69
C GLY A 58 12.86 0.20 -13.86
N HIS A 59 13.91 -0.56 -14.16
CA HIS A 59 14.52 -0.50 -15.48
C HIS A 59 13.57 -1.24 -16.43
N ALA A 60 13.17 -0.61 -17.53
CA ALA A 60 12.48 -1.32 -18.60
C ALA A 60 13.29 -2.59 -18.91
N PRO A 61 12.69 -3.79 -19.04
CA PRO A 61 13.41 -4.87 -19.68
C PRO A 61 13.72 -4.35 -21.07
N ASN A 62 15.00 -4.13 -21.34
CA ASN A 62 15.49 -3.71 -22.63
C ASN A 62 14.86 -4.64 -23.65
N ASP A 63 13.95 -4.12 -24.47
CA ASP A 63 13.46 -4.85 -25.62
C ASP A 63 14.65 -4.96 -26.57
N ALA A 64 15.42 -6.02 -26.38
CA ALA A 64 16.48 -6.43 -27.28
C ALA A 64 15.85 -7.18 -28.46
N THR A 65 14.79 -6.63 -29.07
CA THR A 65 14.33 -7.05 -30.40
C THR A 65 13.83 -5.86 -31.22
N ASP A 66 14.81 -5.21 -31.87
CA ASP A 66 14.74 -4.78 -33.26
C ASP A 66 14.04 -3.46 -33.65
N ILE A 67 14.90 -2.46 -33.94
CA ILE A 67 15.01 -1.70 -35.19
C ILE A 67 13.69 -1.19 -35.84
N ARG A 68 13.57 0.16 -35.89
CA ARG A 68 12.80 1.06 -36.81
C ARG A 68 11.55 1.74 -36.22
N HIS A 69 11.69 3.06 -36.06
CA HIS A 69 10.65 4.05 -35.75
C HIS A 69 10.04 3.99 -34.35
N ALA A 70 10.79 4.50 -33.37
CA ALA A 70 10.15 5.15 -32.23
C ALA A 70 10.86 6.47 -32.01
N VAL A 71 10.14 7.57 -32.22
CA VAL A 71 10.49 8.85 -31.60
C VAL A 71 10.65 8.57 -30.11
N PRO A 72 11.80 8.90 -29.48
CA PRO A 72 11.91 8.79 -28.04
C PRO A 72 11.08 9.93 -27.45
N ASP A 73 9.77 9.70 -27.34
CA ASP A 73 8.89 10.53 -26.53
C ASP A 73 9.40 10.40 -25.09
N ALA A 74 9.94 11.50 -24.59
CA ALA A 74 10.57 11.55 -23.30
C ALA A 74 9.56 11.11 -22.23
N THR A 75 9.99 10.16 -21.38
CA THR A 75 9.44 9.87 -20.04
C THR A 75 8.43 8.72 -19.94
N VAL A 76 8.76 7.52 -20.44
CA VAL A 76 8.24 6.29 -19.79
C VAL A 76 9.06 6.05 -18.52
N ASN A 77 8.79 6.88 -17.51
CA ASN A 77 9.27 6.64 -16.17
C ASN A 77 8.58 5.37 -15.68
N HIS A 78 9.27 4.23 -15.76
CA HIS A 78 8.82 2.94 -15.22
C HIS A 78 8.84 2.97 -13.69
N LEU A 79 8.16 3.95 -13.11
CA LEU A 79 7.98 4.06 -11.68
C LEU A 79 6.97 2.98 -11.27
N MET A 80 7.40 2.03 -10.46
CA MET A 80 6.54 1.08 -9.78
C MET A 80 6.42 1.50 -8.33
N PHE A 81 5.26 1.30 -7.75
CA PHE A 81 5.01 1.52 -6.34
C PHE A 81 4.89 0.16 -5.65
N ASP A 82 5.76 -0.08 -4.68
CA ASP A 82 5.65 -1.21 -3.77
C ASP A 82 4.91 -0.74 -2.53
N ALA A 83 3.75 -1.32 -2.28
CA ALA A 83 2.96 -1.05 -1.08
C ALA A 83 3.01 -2.26 -0.15
N ARG A 84 3.30 -2.00 1.12
CA ARG A 84 3.44 -2.99 2.19
C ARG A 84 2.47 -2.61 3.29
N LEU A 85 1.64 -3.55 3.71
CA LEU A 85 0.70 -3.35 4.80
C LEU A 85 1.02 -4.32 5.93
N ASP A 86 1.30 -3.79 7.10
CA ASP A 86 1.47 -4.57 8.33
C ASP A 86 0.24 -4.36 9.21
N LEU A 87 -0.43 -5.43 9.62
CA LEU A 87 -1.54 -5.35 10.55
C LEU A 87 -1.01 -5.35 11.98
N VAL A 88 -1.49 -4.43 12.81
CA VAL A 88 -1.18 -4.45 14.25
C VAL A 88 -2.32 -5.19 14.95
N LEU A 89 -2.06 -6.41 15.41
CA LEU A 89 -3.01 -7.16 16.23
C LEU A 89 -3.20 -6.48 17.58
N ARG A 90 -4.33 -6.74 18.23
CA ARG A 90 -4.60 -6.20 19.58
C ARG A 90 -3.63 -6.74 20.65
N THR A 91 -2.91 -7.82 20.35
CA THR A 91 -1.81 -8.36 21.16
C THR A 91 -0.54 -7.51 21.06
N GLY A 92 -0.49 -6.52 20.16
CA GLY A 92 0.71 -5.75 19.83
C GLY A 92 1.60 -6.42 18.78
N GLU A 93 1.22 -7.59 18.28
CA GLU A 93 1.95 -8.30 17.24
C GLU A 93 1.73 -7.63 15.88
N LEU A 94 2.83 -7.39 15.15
CA LEU A 94 2.81 -6.90 13.78
C LEU A 94 2.79 -8.10 12.83
N VAL A 95 1.71 -8.22 12.08
CA VAL A 95 1.55 -9.25 11.05
C VAL A 95 1.81 -8.62 9.68
N PRO A 96 3.01 -8.83 9.10
CA PRO A 96 3.31 -8.34 7.77
C PRO A 96 2.45 -9.07 6.74
N LEU A 97 1.77 -8.31 5.89
CA LEU A 97 1.10 -8.86 4.71
C LEU A 97 2.04 -8.84 3.51
N GLU A 98 1.63 -9.56 2.46
CA GLU A 98 2.35 -9.55 1.20
C GLU A 98 2.43 -8.12 0.63
N HIS A 99 3.63 -7.75 0.21
CA HIS A 99 3.82 -6.52 -0.54
C HIS A 99 3.20 -6.66 -1.94
N ARG A 100 2.72 -5.56 -2.50
CA ARG A 100 2.17 -5.52 -3.86
C ARG A 100 2.82 -4.39 -4.64
N GLN A 101 3.29 -4.76 -5.83
CA GLN A 101 3.93 -3.85 -6.77
C GLN A 101 2.94 -3.52 -7.88
N SER A 102 2.73 -2.23 -8.13
CA SER A 102 1.90 -1.77 -9.24
C SER A 102 2.46 -0.47 -9.83
N PRO A 103 2.37 -0.25 -11.15
CA PRO A 103 2.69 1.06 -11.74
C PRO A 103 1.72 2.16 -11.26
N ASP A 104 0.50 1.78 -10.84
CA ASP A 104 -0.49 2.70 -10.30
C ASP A 104 -0.41 2.72 -8.76
N PRO A 105 -0.14 3.87 -8.12
CA PRO A 105 0.01 3.95 -6.66
C PRO A 105 -1.31 3.62 -5.94
N ASP A 106 -2.44 3.95 -6.57
CA ASP A 106 -3.78 3.68 -6.05
C ASP A 106 -4.05 2.16 -5.97
N VAL A 107 -3.71 1.45 -7.04
CA VAL A 107 -3.83 -0.02 -7.12
C VAL A 107 -2.82 -0.69 -6.20
N ALA A 108 -1.59 -0.16 -6.14
CA ALA A 108 -0.57 -0.63 -5.20
C ALA A 108 -1.08 -0.55 -3.77
N VAL A 109 -1.69 0.57 -3.38
CA VAL A 109 -2.24 0.74 -2.02
C VAL A 109 -3.42 -0.17 -1.76
N LYS A 110 -4.38 -0.29 -2.68
CA LYS A 110 -5.62 -1.07 -2.45
C LYS A 110 -5.37 -2.57 -2.31
N ALA A 111 -4.45 -3.13 -3.08
CA ALA A 111 -4.25 -4.58 -3.12
C ALA A 111 -3.82 -5.22 -1.77
N PRO A 112 -2.91 -4.63 -0.98
CA PRO A 112 -2.61 -5.06 0.38
C PRO A 112 -3.82 -4.99 1.33
N PHE A 113 -4.68 -3.98 1.22
CA PHE A 113 -5.91 -3.90 2.03
C PHE A 113 -6.91 -4.99 1.67
N ASP A 114 -7.09 -5.30 0.39
CA ASP A 114 -7.95 -6.42 -0.02
C ASP A 114 -7.40 -7.76 0.49
N ALA A 115 -6.08 -7.92 0.53
CA ALA A 115 -5.44 -9.09 1.14
C ALA A 115 -5.65 -9.13 2.66
N ALA A 116 -5.53 -7.98 3.34
CA ALA A 116 -5.80 -7.84 4.77
C ALA A 116 -7.23 -8.22 5.12
N GLU A 117 -8.21 -7.68 4.39
CA GLU A 117 -9.62 -8.00 4.59
C GLU A 117 -9.85 -9.50 4.42
N ARG A 118 -9.35 -10.12 3.34
CA ARG A 118 -9.46 -11.56 3.14
C ARG A 118 -8.83 -12.37 4.26
N LEU A 119 -7.68 -11.94 4.79
CA LEU A 119 -7.02 -12.63 5.91
C LEU A 119 -7.84 -12.50 7.19
N LEU A 120 -8.34 -11.31 7.49
CA LEU A 120 -9.20 -11.04 8.64
C LEU A 120 -10.55 -11.76 8.53
N GLU A 121 -11.14 -11.83 7.34
CA GLU A 121 -12.35 -12.62 7.09
C GLU A 121 -12.10 -14.11 7.34
N ARG A 122 -10.97 -14.66 6.89
CA ARG A 122 -10.59 -16.05 7.15
C ARG A 122 -10.31 -16.33 8.63
N GLY A 123 -9.74 -15.35 9.36
CA GLY A 123 -9.49 -15.45 10.80
C GLY A 123 -10.73 -15.22 11.66
N ALA A 124 -11.66 -14.36 11.20
CA ALA A 124 -12.90 -14.03 11.91
C ALA A 124 -13.91 -15.18 11.91
N THR A 125 -13.88 -16.08 10.93
CA THR A 125 -14.71 -17.30 10.89
C THR A 125 -14.30 -18.35 11.94
N ARG A 126 -13.30 -18.05 12.78
CA ARG A 126 -12.81 -18.95 13.83
C ARG A 126 -13.25 -18.56 15.24
N VAL A 127 -14.33 -17.77 15.36
CA VAL A 127 -15.03 -17.46 16.62
C VAL A 127 -16.32 -18.26 16.74
#